data_AF-A0A9P8PKD7-F1
#
_entry.id   AF-A0A9P8PKD7-F1
#
_cell.length_a   1.000
_cell.length_b   1.000
_cell.length_c   1.000
_cell.angle_alpha   90.00
_cell.angle_beta   90.00
_cell.angle_gamma   90.00
#
_symmetry.space_group_name_H-M   'P 1'
#
loop_
_entity.id
_entity.type
_entity.pdbx_description
1 polymer ?
#
loop_
_entity_poly.entity_id
_entity_poly.type
_entity_poly.pdbx_seq_one_letter_code
_entity_poly.pdbx_strand_id
1 'polypeptide(L)' 'NKDEKLASSSKDSAVVIDTLASGYGKVLGKGRLPNVPVIVKARYVSKLAEEKIRAVGGVVELVA' A
#
# COMPACT_ATOMS: atom_id res chain seq x y z
N ASN A 1 1.87 -8.02 15.37
CA ASN A 1 2.84 -6.92 15.18
C ASN A 1 2.60 -6.05 13.92
N LYS A 2 2.44 -6.58 12.69
CA LYS A 2 2.11 -5.73 11.50
C LYS A 2 0.67 -5.22 11.52
N ASP A 3 -0.27 -6.04 11.99
CA ASP A 3 -1.70 -5.71 12.10
C ASP A 3 -2.00 -4.59 13.11
N GLU A 4 -1.22 -4.53 14.20
CA GLU A 4 -1.34 -3.46 15.22
C GLU A 4 -0.85 -2.10 14.72
N LYS A 5 0.10 -2.07 13.77
CA LYS A 5 0.56 -0.83 13.15
C LYS A 5 -0.51 -0.24 12.23
N LEU A 6 -1.27 -1.08 11.53
CA LEU A 6 -2.41 -0.64 10.73
C LEU A 6 -3.51 0.01 11.59
N ALA A 7 -3.76 -0.54 12.79
CA ALA A 7 -4.78 -0.02 13.70
C ALA A 7 -4.40 1.33 14.37
N SER A 8 -3.12 1.67 14.44
CA SER A 8 -2.59 2.86 15.14
C SER A 8 -2.11 3.99 14.22
N SER A 9 -2.25 3.83 12.90
CA SER A 9 -1.73 4.78 11.92
C SER A 9 -2.58 6.06 11.88
N SER A 10 -2.05 7.15 12.44
CA SER A 10 -2.59 8.50 12.26
C SER A 10 -2.11 9.09 10.93
N LYS A 11 -2.76 10.15 10.43
CA LYS A 11 -2.45 10.78 9.12
C LYS A 11 -0.96 11.16 8.94
N ASP A 12 -0.24 11.41 10.03
CA ASP A 12 1.18 11.74 10.05
C ASP A 12 2.13 10.53 9.97
N SER A 13 1.64 9.31 10.21
CA SER A 13 2.46 8.08 10.18
C SER A 13 1.84 7.02 9.28
N ALA A 14 1.89 7.25 7.96
CA ALA A 14 1.45 6.25 6.99
C ALA A 14 2.39 5.02 7.01
N VAL A 15 1.82 3.82 6.96
CA VAL A 15 2.61 2.59 6.90
C VAL A 15 3.18 2.43 5.50
N VAL A 16 4.50 2.31 5.42
CA VAL A 16 5.21 2.04 4.17
C VAL A 16 5.31 0.53 3.96
N ILE A 17 4.79 0.06 2.82
CA ILE A 17 4.85 -1.32 2.37
C ILE A 17 5.82 -1.40 1.19
N ASP A 18 7.00 -1.97 1.43
CA ASP A 18 7.97 -2.27 0.38
C ASP A 18 7.72 -3.69 -0.16
N THR A 19 7.21 -3.74 -1.39
CA THR A 19 6.90 -5.02 -2.05
C THR A 19 8.16 -5.66 -2.62
N LEU A 20 9.17 -4.87 -3.00
CA LEU A 20 10.43 -5.36 -3.56
C LEU A 20 11.28 -6.05 -2.50
N ALA A 21 11.35 -5.47 -1.30
CA ALA A 21 11.98 -6.12 -0.14
C ALA A 21 11.31 -7.47 0.20
N SER A 22 10.03 -7.62 -0.14
CA SER A 22 9.27 -8.85 0.03
C SER A 22 9.33 -9.80 -1.19
N GLY A 23 10.08 -9.44 -2.25
CA GLY A 23 10.23 -10.25 -3.46
C GLY A 23 9.09 -10.15 -4.49
N TYR A 24 8.17 -9.18 -4.34
CA TYR A 24 7.04 -8.98 -5.25
C TYR A 24 7.30 -7.82 -6.22
N GLY A 25 7.35 -8.14 -7.52
CA GLY A 25 7.55 -7.15 -8.57
C GLY A 25 6.29 -6.40 -9.02
N LYS A 26 5.08 -6.94 -8.74
CA LYS A 26 3.81 -6.36 -9.21
C LYS A 26 2.69 -6.45 -8.17
N VAL A 27 1.98 -5.35 -7.97
CA VAL A 27 0.78 -5.27 -7.11
C VAL A 27 -0.50 -5.35 -7.96
N LEU A 28 -1.40 -6.26 -7.56
CA LEU A 28 -2.68 -6.48 -8.22
C LEU A 28 -3.85 -6.08 -7.31
N GLY A 29 -4.95 -5.64 -7.90
CA GLY A 29 -6.10 -5.07 -7.16
C GLY A 29 -7.12 -6.08 -6.62
N LYS A 30 -6.78 -7.37 -6.46
CA LYS A 30 -7.72 -8.38 -5.94
C LYS A 30 -7.83 -8.28 -4.42
N GLY A 31 -9.06 -8.34 -3.89
CA GLY A 31 -9.33 -8.27 -2.45
C GLY A 31 -9.80 -6.89 -1.96
N ARG A 32 -9.86 -6.74 -0.64
CA ARG A 32 -10.27 -5.51 0.07
C ARG A 32 -9.08 -4.97 0.86
N LEU A 33 -8.88 -3.66 0.79
CA LEU A 33 -7.92 -2.94 1.63
C LEU A 33 -8.62 -2.47 2.91
N PRO A 34 -7.93 -2.45 4.06
CA PRO A 34 -8.43 -1.82 5.28
C PRO A 34 -8.50 -0.30 5.10
N ASN A 35 -9.37 0.37 5.85
CA ASN A 35 -9.59 1.82 5.76
C ASN A 35 -8.48 2.61 6.49
N VAL A 36 -7.23 2.35 6.12
CA VAL A 36 -6.02 2.93 6.70
C VAL A 36 -5.16 3.46 5.55
N PRO A 37 -4.63 4.69 5.64
CA PRO A 37 -3.75 5.20 4.60
C PRO A 37 -2.42 4.44 4.58
N VAL A 38 -2.05 3.95 3.39
CA VAL A 38 -0.82 3.17 3.17
C VAL A 38 0.00 3.75 2.02
N ILE A 39 1.33 3.69 2.16
CA ILE A 39 2.26 4.02 1.08
C ILE A 39 2.82 2.71 0.53
N VAL A 40 2.61 2.44 -0.76
CA VAL A 40 3.07 1.20 -1.41
C VAL A 40 4.22 1.50 -2.36
N LYS A 41 5.40 0.94 -2.07
CA LYS A 41 6.59 1.00 -2.92
C LYS A 41 6.64 -0.26 -3.77
N ALA A 42 6.52 -0.11 -5.09
CA ALA A 42 6.49 -1.24 -6.03
C ALA A 42 7.01 -0.84 -7.41
N ARG A 43 7.48 -1.83 -8.19
CA ARG A 43 7.91 -1.61 -9.58
C ARG A 43 6.73 -1.49 -10.55
N TYR A 44 5.72 -2.34 -10.38
CA TYR A 44 4.51 -2.31 -11.20
C TYR A 44 3.25 -2.36 -10.36
N VAL A 45 2.26 -1.55 -10.70
CA VAL A 45 0.95 -1.55 -10.04
C VAL A 45 -0.15 -1.56 -11.09
N SER A 46 -1.15 -2.42 -10.91
CA SER A 46 -2.34 -2.41 -11.76
C SER A 46 -3.22 -1.19 -11.48
N LYS A 47 -3.89 -0.63 -12.50
CA LYS A 47 -4.82 0.50 -12.36
C LYS A 47 -5.85 0.30 -11.24
N LEU A 48 -6.44 -0.91 -11.16
CA LEU A 48 -7.41 -1.23 -10.12
C LEU A 48 -6.81 -1.21 -8.70
N ALA A 49 -5.55 -1.62 -8.55
CA ALA A 49 -4.87 -1.56 -7.25
C ALA A 49 -4.60 -0.11 -6.84
N GLU A 50 -4.13 0.70 -7.78
CA GLU A 50 -3.85 2.12 -7.56
C GLU A 50 -5.11 2.90 -7.15
N GLU A 51 -6.23 2.67 -7.85
CA GLU A 51 -7.53 3.27 -7.50
C GLU A 51 -7.96 2.91 -6.07
N LYS A 52 -7.79 1.65 -5.65
CA LYS A 52 -8.12 1.21 -4.29
C LYS A 52 -7.21 1.81 -3.23
N ILE A 53 -5.91 1.92 -3.51
CA ILE A 53 -4.94 2.53 -2.59
C ILE A 53 -5.24 4.02 -2.42
N ARG A 54 -5.55 4.73 -3.51
CA ARG A 54 -5.97 6.15 -3.46
C ARG A 54 -7.29 6.34 -2.73
N ALA A 55 -8.25 5.42 -2.89
CA ALA A 55 -9.55 5.48 -2.23
C ALA A 55 -9.46 5.43 -0.69
N VAL A 56 -8.44 4.75 -0.13
CA VAL A 56 -8.17 4.71 1.32
C VAL A 56 -7.23 5.84 1.79
N GLY A 57 -6.94 6.81 0.93
CA GLY A 57 -6.03 7.93 1.23
C GLY A 57 -4.55 7.55 1.19
N GLY A 58 -4.21 6.43 0.55
CA GLY A 58 -2.84 5.98 0.35
C GLY A 58 -2.19 6.53 -0.92
N VAL A 59 -0.89 6.27 -1.05
CA VAL A 59 -0.06 6.72 -2.19
C VAL A 59 0.74 5.54 -2.74
N VAL A 60 0.93 5.51 -4.05
CA VAL A 60 1.80 4.55 -4.73
C VAL A 60 3.09 5.26 -5.14
N GLU A 61 4.23 4.70 -4.72
CA GLU A 61 5.56 5.16 -5.12
C GLU A 61 6.18 4.12 -6.05
N LEU A 62 6.39 4.52 -7.31
CA LEU A 62 7.01 3.65 -8.30
C LEU A 62 8.52 3.65 -8.13
N VAL A 63 9.09 2.47 -7.93
CA VAL A 63 10.53 2.26 -7.76
C VAL A 63 11.08 1.54 -9.00
N ALA A 64 12.18 2.04 -9.56
CA ALA A 64 12.84 1.46 -10.74
C ALA A 64 13.52 0.11 -10.42
#